data_AF-A0A101QRL8-F1
#
_entry.id   AF-A0A101QRL8-F1
#
_cell.length_a   1.000
_cell.length_b   1.000
_cell.length_c   1.000
_cell.angle_alpha   90.00
_cell.angle_beta   90.00
_cell.angle_gamma   90.00
#
_symmetry.space_group_name_H-M   'P 1'
#
loop_
_entity.id
_entity.type
_entity.pdbx_description
1 polymer ?
#
loop_
_entity_poly.entity_id
_entity_poly.type
_entity_poly.pdbx_seq_one_letter_code
_entity_poly.pdbx_strand_id
1 'polypeptide(L)'
;MNGWLSLAGGAVTVLGVIVTGYFTYRGGRAAASIQAEPSQRQADLAAFREIRDDMQKDIDELKAEARSLRSLVRSFAVYVGELTAQMREARLEPPPPPDRIDEYNRTGV
;
A
#
# COMPACT_ATOMS: atom_id res chain seq x y z
N MET A 1 0.93 -4.64 -23.57
CA MET A 1 0.78 -5.69 -22.54
C MET A 1 0.98 -5.09 -21.14
N ASN A 2 -0.10 -4.54 -20.59
CA ASN A 2 -0.62 -4.68 -19.22
C ASN A 2 0.32 -4.55 -17.99
N GLY A 3 1.12 -3.48 -17.89
CA GLY A 3 1.83 -3.13 -16.63
C GLY A 3 0.92 -2.67 -15.48
N TRP A 4 -0.36 -2.43 -15.75
CA TRP A 4 -1.36 -2.07 -14.73
C TRP A 4 -1.80 -3.25 -13.87
N LEU A 5 -1.89 -4.44 -14.47
CA LEU A 5 -2.24 -5.66 -13.73
C LEU A 5 -1.12 -6.06 -12.76
N SER A 6 0.15 -5.69 -13.01
CA SER A 6 1.24 -5.97 -12.07
C SER A 6 1.27 -5.02 -10.88
N LEU A 7 0.88 -3.75 -11.05
CA LEU A 7 0.79 -2.79 -9.93
C LEU A 7 -0.45 -3.05 -9.07
N ALA A 8 -1.60 -3.32 -9.68
CA ALA A 8 -2.80 -3.73 -8.95
C ALA A 8 -2.61 -5.11 -8.29
N GLY A 9 -1.98 -6.05 -9.00
CA GLY A 9 -1.60 -7.35 -8.46
C GLY A 9 -0.64 -7.23 -7.28
N GLY A 10 0.37 -6.35 -7.38
CA GLY A 10 1.34 -6.08 -6.31
C GLY A 10 0.72 -5.49 -5.04
N ALA A 11 -0.20 -4.52 -5.17
CA ALA A 11 -0.87 -3.96 -4.01
C ALA A 11 -1.78 -4.99 -3.30
N VAL A 12 -2.45 -5.86 -4.06
CA VAL A 12 -3.29 -6.93 -3.51
C VAL A 12 -2.44 -8.01 -2.83
N THR A 13 -1.29 -8.39 -3.39
CA THR A 13 -0.38 -9.33 -2.71
C THR A 13 0.23 -8.73 -1.46
N VAL A 14 0.62 -7.45 -1.45
CA VAL A 14 1.16 -6.79 -0.26
C VAL A 14 0.11 -6.71 0.85
N LEU A 15 -1.13 -6.32 0.54
CA LEU A 15 -2.23 -6.33 1.50
C LEU A 15 -2.56 -7.74 1.98
N GLY A 16 -2.54 -8.73 1.08
CA GLY A 16 -2.71 -10.15 1.43
C GLY A 16 -1.65 -10.64 2.40
N VAL A 17 -0.37 -10.32 2.17
CA VAL A 17 0.75 -10.67 3.07
C VAL A 17 0.61 -9.98 4.42
N ILE A 18 0.21 -8.70 4.46
CA ILE A 18 -0.02 -7.96 5.71
C ILE A 18 -1.18 -8.59 6.51
N VAL A 19 -2.29 -8.91 5.85
CA VAL A 19 -3.46 -9.50 6.51
C VAL A 19 -3.15 -10.91 6.98
N THR A 20 -2.54 -11.75 6.14
CA THR A 20 -2.11 -13.11 6.52
C THR A 20 -1.08 -13.07 7.63
N GLY A 21 -0.11 -12.13 7.60
CA GLY A 21 0.83 -11.90 8.69
C GLY A 21 0.15 -11.48 10.00
N TYR A 22 -0.83 -10.59 9.93
CA TYR A 22 -1.64 -10.17 11.08
C TYR A 22 -2.44 -11.32 11.70
N PHE A 23 -3.10 -12.14 10.87
CA PHE A 23 -3.85 -13.31 11.32
C PHE A 23 -2.92 -14.41 11.85
N THR A 24 -1.76 -14.62 11.24
CA THR A 24 -0.74 -15.58 11.69
C THR A 24 -0.15 -15.14 13.03
N TYR A 25 0.12 -13.85 13.21
CA TYR A 25 0.56 -13.27 14.48
C TYR A 25 -0.46 -13.48 15.61
N ARG A 26 -1.76 -13.27 15.33
CA ARG A 26 -2.82 -13.53 16.32
C ARG A 26 -3.02 -15.02 16.60
N GLY A 27 -3.02 -15.87 15.58
CA GLY A 27 -3.19 -17.32 15.72
C GLY A 27 -2.01 -18.01 16.39
N GLY A 28 -0.78 -17.58 16.08
CA GLY A 28 0.45 -18.11 16.66
C GLY A 28 0.57 -17.85 18.16
N ARG A 29 0.13 -16.67 18.65
CA ARG A 29 0.07 -16.39 20.10
C ARG A 29 -0.86 -17.34 20.86
N ALA A 30 -1.99 -17.70 20.26
CA ALA A 30 -2.94 -18.63 20.86
C ALA A 30 -2.37 -20.07 20.89
N ALA A 31 -1.63 -20.48 19.86
CA ALA A 31 -1.03 -21.81 19.80
C ALA A 31 0.24 -21.95 20.67
N ALA A 32 1.14 -20.96 20.66
CA ALA A 32 2.41 -21.00 21.37
C ALA A 32 2.27 -20.90 22.90
N SER A 33 1.24 -20.18 23.38
CA SER A 33 0.99 -20.04 24.83
C SER A 33 0.52 -21.34 25.50
N ILE A 34 0.05 -22.32 24.72
CA ILE A 34 -0.47 -23.60 25.22
C ILE A 34 0.65 -24.64 25.44
N GLN A 35 1.81 -24.52 24.78
CA GLN A 35 2.81 -25.62 24.72
C GLN A 35 4.23 -25.32 25.26
N ALA A 36 4.63 -24.07 25.53
CA ALA A 36 6.02 -23.76 25.89
C ALA A 36 6.31 -23.81 27.41
N GLU A 37 7.52 -24.25 27.80
CA GLU A 37 8.07 -24.15 29.17
C GLU A 37 8.48 -22.69 29.53
N PRO A 38 8.58 -22.29 30.82
CA PRO A 38 8.74 -20.89 31.23
C PRO A 38 9.96 -20.15 30.67
N SER A 39 11.10 -20.84 30.46
CA SER A 39 12.31 -20.29 29.86
C SER A 39 12.18 -20.13 28.34
N GLN A 40 11.54 -21.10 27.67
CA GLN A 40 11.23 -21.04 26.24
C GLN A 40 10.26 -19.91 25.94
N ARG A 41 9.25 -19.68 26.80
CA ARG A 41 8.34 -18.53 26.68
C ARG A 41 9.07 -17.19 26.71
N GLN A 42 10.13 -17.04 27.50
CA GLN A 42 10.89 -15.78 27.56
C GLN A 42 11.70 -15.54 26.30
N ALA A 43 12.35 -16.59 25.77
CA ALA A 43 13.07 -16.52 24.49
C ALA A 43 12.11 -16.27 23.31
N ASP A 44 10.98 -16.97 23.28
CA ASP A 44 9.96 -16.78 22.25
C ASP A 44 9.37 -15.37 22.30
N LEU A 45 9.09 -14.84 23.50
CA LEU A 45 8.60 -13.47 23.65
C LEU A 45 9.62 -12.42 23.20
N ALA A 46 10.92 -12.67 23.39
CA ALA A 46 11.97 -11.78 22.88
C ALA A 46 12.00 -11.81 21.35
N ALA A 47 12.01 -13.00 20.74
CA ALA A 47 11.96 -13.15 19.28
C ALA A 47 10.68 -12.55 18.67
N PHE A 48 9.52 -12.73 19.31
CA PHE A 48 8.27 -12.12 18.86
C PHE A 48 8.27 -10.60 18.95
N ARG A 49 8.97 -10.00 19.93
CA ARG A 49 9.10 -8.54 20.03
C ARG A 49 9.96 -8.01 18.88
N GLU A 50 11.07 -8.68 18.59
CA GLU A 50 11.95 -8.34 17.48
C GLU A 50 11.20 -8.41 16.13
N ILE A 51 10.51 -9.53 15.86
CA ILE A 51 9.68 -9.68 14.65
C ILE A 51 8.61 -8.58 14.56
N ARG A 52 7.93 -8.27 15.67
CA ARG A 52 6.91 -7.21 15.69
C ARG A 52 7.52 -5.85 15.37
N ASP A 53 8.68 -5.56 15.93
CA ASP A 53 9.33 -4.26 15.77
C ASP A 53 9.84 -4.07 14.33
N ASP A 54 10.40 -5.12 13.73
CA ASP A 54 10.77 -5.14 12.31
C ASP A 54 9.55 -4.97 11.41
N MET A 55 8.47 -5.74 11.66
CA MET A 55 7.23 -5.58 10.89
C MET A 55 6.63 -4.17 11.03
N GLN A 56 6.70 -3.57 12.21
CA GLN A 56 6.20 -2.22 12.44
C GLN A 56 7.02 -1.20 11.64
N LYS A 57 8.34 -1.38 11.59
CA LYS A 57 9.24 -0.56 10.78
C LYS A 57 8.93 -0.68 9.30
N ASP A 58 8.76 -1.89 8.78
CA ASP A 58 8.41 -2.14 7.37
C ASP A 58 7.05 -1.49 7.02
N ILE A 59 6.07 -1.61 7.90
CA ILE A 59 4.76 -0.97 7.73
C ILE A 59 4.89 0.56 7.65
N ASP A 60 5.73 1.14 8.49
CA ASP A 60 5.91 2.60 8.53
C ASP A 60 6.69 3.11 7.32
N GLU A 61 7.66 2.34 6.82
CA GLU A 61 8.36 2.59 5.55
C GLU A 61 7.39 2.53 4.36
N LEU A 62 6.59 1.46 4.25
CA LEU A 62 5.57 1.32 3.20
C LEU A 62 4.53 2.45 3.25
N LYS A 63 4.13 2.90 4.44
CA LYS A 63 3.25 4.07 4.58
C LYS A 63 3.92 5.35 4.11
N ALA A 64 5.20 5.53 4.39
CA ALA A 64 5.95 6.70 3.93
C ALA A 64 6.05 6.72 2.41
N GLU A 65 6.38 5.58 1.79
CA GLU A 65 6.40 5.42 0.34
C GLU A 65 5.03 5.69 -0.29
N ALA A 66 3.96 5.11 0.27
CA ALA A 66 2.60 5.34 -0.22
C ALA A 66 2.19 6.82 -0.15
N ARG A 67 2.58 7.54 0.91
CA ARG A 67 2.35 8.99 1.03
C ARG A 67 3.14 9.76 -0.02
N SER A 68 4.41 9.40 -0.24
CA SER A 68 5.25 10.02 -1.25
C SER A 68 4.67 9.84 -2.66
N LEU A 69 4.29 8.61 -3.03
CA LEU A 69 3.63 8.30 -4.30
C LEU A 69 2.31 9.07 -4.47
N ARG A 70 1.49 9.14 -3.42
CA ARG A 70 0.25 9.93 -3.44
C ARG A 70 0.51 11.41 -3.68
N SER A 71 1.56 11.96 -3.07
CA SER A 71 1.98 13.33 -3.29
C SER A 71 2.42 13.56 -4.73
N LEU A 72 3.25 12.67 -5.28
CA LEU A 72 3.72 12.75 -6.66
C LEU A 72 2.58 12.67 -7.68
N VAL A 73 1.65 11.73 -7.50
CA VAL A 73 0.46 11.59 -8.36
C VAL A 73 -0.38 12.85 -8.32
N ARG A 74 -0.55 13.47 -7.14
CA ARG A 74 -1.28 14.74 -7.01
C ARG A 74 -0.57 15.87 -7.75
N SER A 75 0.74 16.01 -7.62
CA SER A 75 1.52 17.01 -8.37
C SER A 75 1.40 16.79 -9.87
N PHE A 76 1.46 15.54 -10.33
CA PHE A 76 1.28 15.21 -11.74
C PHE A 76 -0.14 15.53 -12.24
N ALA A 77 -1.17 15.28 -11.45
CA ALA A 77 -2.54 15.64 -11.79
C ALA A 77 -2.72 17.16 -11.96
N VAL A 78 -2.10 17.97 -11.09
CA VAL A 78 -2.08 19.43 -11.23
C VAL A 78 -1.39 19.84 -12.53
N TYR A 79 -0.20 19.29 -12.79
CA TYR A 79 0.56 19.57 -14.01
C TYR A 79 -0.21 19.23 -15.29
N VAL A 80 -0.85 18.06 -15.34
CA VAL A 80 -1.69 17.66 -16.49
C VAL A 80 -2.90 18.58 -16.63
N GLY A 81 -3.50 19.02 -15.52
CA GLY A 81 -4.58 20.00 -15.53
C GLY A 81 -4.16 21.34 -16.15
N GLU A 82 -2.99 21.86 -15.76
CA GLU A 82 -2.42 23.09 -16.33
C GLU A 82 -2.13 22.94 -17.83
N LEU A 83 -1.53 21.81 -18.24
CA LEU A 83 -1.28 21.53 -19.65
C LEU A 83 -2.58 21.47 -20.46
N THR A 84 -3.60 20.82 -19.93
CA THR A 84 -4.94 20.72 -20.54
C THR A 84 -5.55 22.10 -20.73
N ALA A 85 -5.40 22.99 -19.73
CA ALA A 85 -5.87 24.37 -19.83
C ALA A 85 -5.13 25.15 -20.94
N GLN A 86 -3.79 25.04 -20.99
CA GLN A 86 -2.98 25.69 -22.03
C GLN A 86 -3.33 25.20 -23.45
N MET A 87 -3.61 23.90 -23.62
CA MET A 87 -4.06 23.36 -24.91
C MET A 87 -5.39 23.99 -25.34
N ARG A 88 -6.36 24.11 -24.42
CA ARG A 88 -7.65 24.74 -24.71
C ARG A 88 -7.50 26.23 -25.04
N GLU A 89 -6.62 26.95 -24.35
CA GLU A 89 -6.28 28.35 -24.67
C GLU A 89 -5.70 28.48 -26.09
N ALA A 90 -4.86 27.52 -26.49
CA ALA A 90 -4.32 27.42 -27.84
C ALA A 90 -5.33 26.87 -28.88
N ARG A 91 -6.60 26.64 -28.49
CA ARG A 91 -7.66 26.02 -29.31
C ARG A 91 -7.31 24.61 -29.83
N LEU A 92 -6.48 23.88 -29.09
CA LEU A 92 -6.21 22.46 -29.30
C LEU A 92 -7.12 21.66 -28.35
N GLU A 93 -7.83 20.67 -28.88
CA GLU A 93 -8.63 19.78 -28.01
C GLU A 93 -7.69 18.77 -27.33
N PRO A 94 -7.64 18.74 -25.99
CA PRO A 94 -6.86 17.75 -25.26
C PRO A 94 -7.45 16.35 -25.44
N PRO A 95 -6.60 15.29 -25.40
CA PRO A 95 -7.09 13.93 -25.43
C PRO A 95 -8.00 13.65 -24.23
N PRO A 96 -9.04 12.80 -24.39
CA PRO A 96 -9.91 12.45 -23.29
C PRO A 96 -9.13 11.73 -22.17
N PRO A 97 -9.48 11.96 -20.90
CA PRO A 97 -8.87 11.24 -19.80
C PRO A 97 -9.15 9.73 -19.93
N PRO A 98 -8.23 8.86 -19.47
CA PRO A 98 -8.48 7.42 -19.39
C PRO A 98 -9.66 7.10 -18.45
N ASP A 99 -10.46 6.08 -18.80
CA ASP A 99 -11.69 5.70 -18.10
C ASP A 99 -11.53 5.52 -16.58
N ARG A 100 -10.40 4.98 -16.10
CA ARG A 100 -10.19 4.84 -14.63
C ARG A 100 -10.08 6.18 -13.93
N ILE A 101 -9.53 7.20 -14.57
CA ILE A 101 -9.44 8.52 -13.94
C ILE A 101 -10.85 9.09 -13.75
N ASP A 102 -11.72 8.92 -14.75
CA ASP A 102 -13.12 9.32 -14.66
C ASP A 102 -13.88 8.49 -13.62
N GLU A 103 -13.64 7.18 -13.54
CA GLU A 103 -14.21 6.32 -12.52
C GLU A 103 -13.76 6.72 -11.10
N TYR A 104 -12.48 6.97 -10.91
CA TYR A 104 -11.92 7.42 -9.64
C TYR A 104 -12.45 8.81 -9.25
N ASN A 105 -12.55 9.75 -10.19
CA ASN A 105 -13.11 11.08 -9.92
C ASN A 105 -14.59 11.01 -9.53
N ARG A 106 -15.33 10.04 -10.07
CA ARG A 106 -16.75 9.84 -9.76
C ARG A 106 -16.98 9.07 -8.46
N THR A 107 -16.15 8.09 -8.14
CA THR A 107 -16.41 7.13 -7.05
C THR A 107 -15.45 7.25 -5.87
N GLY A 108 -14.29 7.89 -6.07
CA GLY A 108 -13.22 8.00 -5.08
C GLY A 108 -12.41 6.72 -4.86
N VAL A 109 -12.62 5.67 -5.67
CA VAL A 109 -11.94 4.37 -5.59
C VAL A 109 -11.33 3.96 -6.93
#